data_AF-A0A0F9C5V8-F1
#
_entry.id   AF-A0A0F9C5V8-F1
#
_cell.length_a   1.000
_cell.length_b   1.000
_cell.length_c   1.000
_cell.angle_alpha   90.00
_cell.angle_beta   90.00
_cell.angle_gamma   90.00
#
_symmetry.space_group_name_H-M   'P 1'
#
loop_
_entity.id
_entity.type
_entity.pdbx_description
1 polymer ?
#
loop_
_entity_poly.entity_id
_entity_poly.type
_entity_poly.pdbx_seq_one_letter_code
_entity_poly.pdbx_strand_id
1 'polypeptide(L)'
;ITTYAPSTGTITVNPALSVAVVSSDEYELWKFPSPHTVIDMLDQILKHDVLLSCWSPLSELPDFDMEALNTTDWTDSGATGTKVKGVTALSGYSHLNVAYTADGDYTRTGSIAVHPGDPYYTSILCRPNVDGTFTLQIYDVTNSAVIDSITLTKLYPGRLWLSWNAPATCEQVQVRLVGSANSINADWDDLVFYPMEAHSIALPWWVKNENQIIRVYQLKVGEVEDNVKPPELRGSEFKDYIIQDSAFGSGQLRLVMKNRTSVPEGLFIVGARNETVYADNTLDVKLIDENYLLALLANKVFEYLSQLTRTGVLDTAWITERAQHWERKAQRETEIQMTRMMNIDLGQAEMGKFIDPELRYGS
;
A
#
# COMPACT_ATOMS: atom_id res chain seq x y z
N ILE A 1 17.56 40.18 10.12
CA ILE A 1 17.94 41.45 9.43
C ILE A 1 18.55 42.36 10.46
N THR A 2 19.79 42.80 10.25
CA THR A 2 20.50 43.70 11.16
C THR A 2 20.41 45.14 10.72
N THR A 3 20.32 45.41 9.42
CA THR A 3 20.22 46.76 8.85
C THR A 3 19.49 46.74 7.51
N TYR A 4 18.74 47.81 7.21
CA TYR A 4 18.16 48.09 5.90
C TYR A 4 18.65 49.46 5.41
N ALA A 5 19.26 49.50 4.23
CA ALA A 5 19.75 50.70 3.58
C ALA A 5 18.80 51.10 2.42
N PRO A 6 17.85 52.02 2.65
CA PRO A 6 16.81 52.34 1.67
C PRO A 6 17.33 52.99 0.39
N SER A 7 18.45 53.72 0.45
CA SER A 7 19.06 54.36 -0.73
C SER A 7 19.65 53.38 -1.74
N THR A 8 19.98 52.17 -1.32
CA THR A 8 20.57 51.11 -2.16
C THR A 8 19.69 49.86 -2.23
N GLY A 9 18.54 49.85 -1.56
CA GLY A 9 17.69 48.67 -1.41
C GLY A 9 18.39 47.50 -0.70
N THR A 10 19.48 47.74 0.03
CA THR A 10 20.31 46.66 0.58
C THR A 10 19.80 46.23 1.96
N ILE A 11 19.58 44.93 2.12
CA ILE A 11 19.25 44.31 3.41
C ILE A 11 20.46 43.55 3.90
N THR A 12 20.93 43.84 5.12
CA THR A 12 21.97 43.05 5.79
C THR A 12 21.31 42.00 6.68
N VAL A 13 21.70 40.74 6.49
CA VAL A 13 21.23 39.60 7.29
C VAL A 13 22.38 39.03 8.12
N ASN A 14 22.06 38.53 9.32
CA ASN A 14 23.00 37.85 10.20
C ASN A 14 22.31 36.55 10.69
N PRO A 15 22.89 35.35 10.46
CA PRO A 15 24.15 35.10 9.76
C PRO A 15 24.12 35.58 8.30
N ALA A 16 25.28 35.99 7.78
CA ALA A 16 25.43 36.32 6.36
C ALA A 16 25.11 35.06 5.54
N LEU A 17 24.43 35.23 4.41
CA LEU A 17 24.17 34.11 3.50
C LEU A 17 25.52 33.54 3.04
N SER A 18 25.70 32.24 3.18
CA SER A 18 26.95 31.55 2.80
C SER A 18 27.14 31.41 1.30
N VAL A 19 26.09 31.69 0.51
CA VAL A 19 26.07 31.62 -0.95
C VAL A 19 25.59 32.96 -1.48
N ALA A 20 26.30 33.49 -2.49
CA ALA A 20 25.85 34.67 -3.21
C ALA A 20 24.63 34.32 -4.06
N VAL A 21 23.52 35.03 -3.84
CA VAL A 21 22.30 34.91 -4.66
C VAL A 21 22.63 35.41 -6.06
N VAL A 22 22.36 34.59 -7.08
CA VAL A 22 22.67 34.93 -8.47
C VAL A 22 21.58 35.87 -9.01
N SER A 23 21.95 36.78 -9.91
CA SER A 23 20.97 37.57 -10.66
C SER A 23 19.97 36.63 -11.32
N SER A 24 18.67 36.86 -11.12
CA SER A 24 17.50 36.06 -11.57
C SER A 24 17.06 34.89 -10.69
N ASP A 25 17.71 34.65 -9.54
CA ASP A 25 17.17 33.70 -8.56
C ASP A 25 15.89 34.27 -7.91
N GLU A 26 14.82 33.48 -7.92
CA GLU A 26 13.62 33.75 -7.13
C GLU A 26 13.84 33.28 -5.68
N TYR A 27 13.46 34.11 -4.71
CA TYR A 27 13.60 33.80 -3.29
C TYR A 27 12.38 34.30 -2.51
N GLU A 28 12.07 33.57 -1.44
CA GLU A 28 10.99 33.92 -0.54
C GLU A 28 11.55 34.40 0.81
N LEU A 29 11.06 35.54 1.29
CA LEU A 29 11.41 36.05 2.61
C LEU A 29 10.31 35.70 3.61
N TRP A 30 10.65 34.82 4.55
CA TRP A 30 9.72 34.37 5.58
C TRP A 30 9.95 35.13 6.89
N LYS A 31 8.87 35.71 7.43
CA LYS A 31 8.91 36.37 8.74
C LYS A 31 8.55 35.40 9.87
N PHE A 32 7.43 34.70 9.74
CA PHE A 32 6.97 33.60 10.59
C PHE A 32 5.96 32.75 9.79
N PRO A 33 5.89 31.42 10.00
CA PRO A 33 6.87 30.58 10.69
C PRO A 33 8.20 30.46 9.90
N SER A 34 9.19 29.76 10.46
CA SER A 34 10.43 29.43 9.73
C SER A 34 10.11 28.54 8.52
N PRO A 35 10.76 28.70 7.37
CA PRO A 35 10.56 27.83 6.20
C PRO A 35 10.73 26.35 6.53
N HIS A 36 11.70 26.00 7.38
CA HIS A 36 11.93 24.61 7.79
C HIS A 36 10.74 24.02 8.53
N THR A 37 10.07 24.80 9.38
CA THR A 37 8.85 24.39 10.07
C THR A 37 7.72 24.10 9.08
N VAL A 38 7.60 24.88 8.00
CA VAL A 38 6.59 24.63 6.95
C VAL A 38 6.90 23.35 6.18
N ILE A 39 8.18 23.10 5.87
CA ILE A 39 8.62 21.85 5.24
C ILE A 39 8.32 20.66 6.15
N ASP A 40 8.62 20.75 7.45
CA ASP A 40 8.31 19.70 8.42
C ASP A 40 6.79 19.46 8.54
N MET A 41 5.97 20.51 8.50
CA MET A 41 4.52 20.41 8.46
C MET A 41 4.02 19.75 7.18
N LEU A 42 4.61 20.08 6.03
CA LEU A 42 4.30 19.46 4.75
C LEU A 42 4.64 17.97 4.79
N ASP A 43 5.81 17.62 5.30
CA ASP A 43 6.23 16.24 5.54
C ASP A 43 5.23 15.51 6.44
N GLN A 44 4.81 16.13 7.54
CA GLN A 44 3.81 15.56 8.44
C GLN A 44 2.47 15.32 7.72
N ILE A 45 2.00 16.29 6.91
CA ILE A 45 0.76 16.18 6.15
C ILE A 45 0.84 15.02 5.17
N LEU A 46 1.91 14.97 4.37
CA LEU A 46 2.09 13.94 3.36
C LEU A 46 2.26 12.54 3.96
N LYS A 47 2.80 12.45 5.19
CA LYS A 47 3.00 11.18 5.90
C LYS A 47 1.77 10.71 6.69
N HIS A 48 0.96 11.64 7.20
CA HIS A 48 -0.05 11.31 8.22
C HIS A 48 -1.47 11.72 7.87
N ASP A 49 -1.66 12.82 7.13
CA ASP A 49 -2.98 13.43 6.93
C ASP A 49 -3.53 13.19 5.52
N VAL A 50 -2.65 12.99 4.53
CA VAL A 50 -3.06 12.64 3.17
C VAL A 50 -3.33 11.15 3.07
N LEU A 51 -4.61 10.84 2.91
CA LEU A 51 -5.13 9.51 2.67
C LEU A 51 -5.41 9.31 1.18
N LEU A 52 -4.96 8.18 0.63
CA LEU A 52 -5.21 7.77 -0.75
C LEU A 52 -5.94 6.43 -0.79
N SER A 53 -6.70 6.21 -1.86
CA SER A 53 -7.39 4.94 -2.08
C SER A 53 -6.38 3.83 -2.34
N CYS A 54 -6.48 2.75 -1.57
CA CYS A 54 -5.62 1.58 -1.70
C CYS A 54 -6.48 0.32 -1.70
N TRP A 55 -6.15 -0.59 -2.62
CA TRP A 55 -6.67 -1.94 -2.66
C TRP A 55 -5.59 -2.85 -2.12
N SER A 56 -5.93 -3.68 -1.14
CA SER A 56 -4.97 -4.59 -0.53
C SER A 56 -5.66 -5.91 -0.23
N PRO A 57 -5.08 -7.06 -0.63
CA PRO A 57 -5.62 -8.34 -0.24
C PRO A 57 -5.41 -8.58 1.25
N LEU A 58 -6.15 -9.55 1.81
CA LEU A 58 -6.01 -9.93 3.21
C LEU A 58 -5.16 -11.19 3.33
N SER A 59 -4.21 -11.20 4.26
CA SER A 59 -3.29 -12.32 4.51
C SER A 59 -2.88 -12.36 5.97
N GLU A 60 -2.58 -13.56 6.50
CA GLU A 60 -2.00 -13.73 7.84
C GLU A 60 -0.47 -13.71 7.84
N LEU A 61 0.17 -13.65 6.67
CA LEU A 61 1.63 -13.70 6.57
C LEU A 61 2.28 -12.33 6.77
N PRO A 62 3.47 -12.28 7.39
CA PRO A 62 4.28 -11.07 7.42
C PRO A 62 4.77 -10.71 6.00
N ASP A 63 4.96 -9.41 5.74
CA ASP A 63 5.49 -8.86 4.47
C ASP A 63 4.78 -9.41 3.22
N PHE A 64 3.47 -9.66 3.34
CA PHE A 64 2.68 -10.24 2.27
C PHE A 64 2.47 -9.27 1.09
N ASP A 65 2.40 -7.97 1.39
CA ASP A 65 2.25 -6.87 0.43
C ASP A 65 3.60 -6.41 -0.14
N MET A 66 4.68 -7.09 0.24
CA MET A 66 6.05 -6.82 -0.17
C MET A 66 6.59 -5.42 0.16
N GLU A 67 5.92 -4.67 1.03
CA GLU A 67 6.26 -3.29 1.37
C GLU A 67 7.38 -3.15 2.41
N ALA A 68 7.83 -4.25 3.03
CA ALA A 68 8.94 -4.19 3.97
C ALA A 68 10.25 -3.77 3.28
N LEU A 69 11.09 -3.03 4.01
CA LEU A 69 12.35 -2.49 3.48
C LEU A 69 13.35 -3.59 3.07
N ASN A 70 13.30 -4.74 3.74
CA ASN A 70 14.25 -5.83 3.54
C ASN A 70 13.49 -7.13 3.23
N THR A 71 14.23 -8.17 2.85
CA THR A 71 13.70 -9.49 2.51
C THR A 71 13.73 -10.45 3.71
N THR A 72 13.68 -9.98 4.96
CA THR A 72 13.93 -10.85 6.14
C THR A 72 12.89 -11.96 6.31
N ASP A 73 11.66 -11.73 5.84
CA ASP A 73 10.59 -12.74 5.83
C ASP A 73 10.70 -13.74 4.66
N TRP A 74 11.70 -13.56 3.79
CA TRP A 74 11.94 -14.33 2.58
C TRP A 74 13.35 -14.93 2.59
N THR A 75 13.46 -16.22 2.29
CA THR A 75 14.75 -16.93 2.22
C THR A 75 14.95 -17.53 0.84
N ASP A 76 16.09 -17.22 0.24
CA ASP A 76 16.47 -17.75 -1.06
C ASP A 76 17.17 -19.10 -0.96
N SER A 77 16.96 -19.94 -1.97
CA SER A 77 17.67 -21.20 -2.20
C SER A 77 17.98 -21.31 -3.69
N GLY A 78 19.22 -20.99 -4.07
CA GLY A 78 19.63 -20.90 -5.47
C GLY A 78 19.08 -19.66 -6.21
N ALA A 79 18.11 -18.96 -5.63
CA ALA A 79 17.60 -17.69 -6.14
C ALA A 79 18.29 -16.48 -5.49
N THR A 80 17.93 -15.29 -5.94
CA THR A 80 18.29 -14.01 -5.29
C THR A 80 17.06 -13.11 -5.31
N GLY A 81 16.46 -12.93 -4.13
CA GLY A 81 15.33 -12.05 -3.89
C GLY A 81 15.78 -10.64 -3.52
N THR A 82 15.23 -9.63 -4.17
CA THR A 82 15.49 -8.22 -3.88
C THR A 82 14.19 -7.42 -3.85
N LYS A 83 14.09 -6.47 -2.92
CA LYS A 83 12.99 -5.51 -2.90
C LYS A 83 13.23 -4.43 -3.94
N VAL A 84 12.30 -4.29 -4.88
CA VAL A 84 12.37 -3.32 -5.98
C VAL A 84 11.18 -2.38 -5.90
N LYS A 85 11.44 -1.10 -6.14
CA LYS A 85 10.45 -0.02 -6.08
C LYS A 85 10.16 0.52 -7.47
N GLY A 86 8.96 1.06 -7.69
CA GLY A 86 8.68 1.92 -8.85
C GLY A 86 8.22 1.20 -10.13
N VAL A 87 7.55 0.06 -10.01
CA VAL A 87 6.95 -0.63 -11.17
C VAL A 87 5.43 -0.53 -11.14
N THR A 88 4.85 0.17 -12.11
CA THR A 88 3.41 0.54 -12.18
C THR A 88 2.45 -0.64 -12.44
N ALA A 89 2.94 -1.86 -12.64
CA ALA A 89 2.11 -3.00 -13.03
C ALA A 89 1.77 -3.97 -11.88
N LEU A 90 2.35 -3.75 -10.70
CA LEU A 90 2.08 -4.53 -9.49
C LEU A 90 1.38 -3.66 -8.45
N SER A 91 0.83 -4.30 -7.41
CA SER A 91 0.13 -3.60 -6.35
C SER A 91 1.12 -2.77 -5.54
N GLY A 92 0.66 -1.67 -4.94
CA GLY A 92 1.47 -0.95 -3.97
C GLY A 92 2.74 -0.33 -4.55
N TYR A 93 3.75 -0.20 -3.69
CA TYR A 93 4.94 0.61 -3.96
C TYR A 93 6.21 -0.23 -4.18
N SER A 94 6.34 -1.34 -3.46
CA SER A 94 7.45 -2.28 -3.56
C SER A 94 6.95 -3.67 -3.92
N HIS A 95 7.78 -4.43 -4.62
CA HIS A 95 7.58 -5.84 -4.92
C HIS A 95 8.87 -6.63 -4.70
N LEU A 96 8.77 -7.95 -4.69
CA LEU A 96 9.91 -8.84 -4.58
C LEU A 96 10.33 -9.31 -5.98
N ASN A 97 11.43 -8.79 -6.51
CA ASN A 97 12.07 -9.34 -7.70
C ASN A 97 12.90 -10.56 -7.29
N VAL A 98 12.62 -11.71 -7.89
CA VAL A 98 13.38 -12.94 -7.68
C VAL A 98 14.09 -13.32 -8.97
N ALA A 99 15.42 -13.38 -8.91
CA ALA A 99 16.26 -13.89 -9.98
C ALA A 99 16.65 -15.34 -9.70
N TYR A 100 16.41 -16.22 -10.66
CA TYR A 100 16.65 -17.67 -10.57
C TYR A 100 17.89 -18.05 -11.41
N THR A 101 18.77 -18.90 -10.87
CA THR A 101 20.05 -19.27 -11.50
C THR A 101 20.06 -20.68 -12.09
N ALA A 102 19.08 -21.50 -11.73
CA ALA A 102 18.90 -22.87 -12.18
C ALA A 102 17.44 -23.30 -12.09
N ASP A 103 17.14 -24.41 -12.75
CA ASP A 103 15.83 -25.07 -12.64
C ASP A 103 15.59 -25.57 -11.21
N GLY A 104 14.43 -25.23 -10.66
CA GLY A 104 14.03 -25.59 -9.31
C GLY A 104 14.58 -24.67 -8.21
N ASP A 105 15.26 -23.57 -8.57
CA ASP A 105 15.61 -22.52 -7.61
C ASP A 105 14.35 -21.85 -7.08
N TYR A 106 14.39 -21.41 -5.81
CA TYR A 106 13.23 -20.80 -5.18
C TYR A 106 13.57 -19.75 -4.13
N THR A 107 12.62 -18.84 -3.93
CA THR A 107 12.52 -18.00 -2.73
C THR A 107 11.31 -18.47 -1.93
N ARG A 108 11.44 -18.53 -0.61
CA ARG A 108 10.39 -19.06 0.27
C ARG A 108 10.09 -18.18 1.46
N THR A 109 8.89 -18.33 2.01
CA THR A 109 8.53 -17.79 3.32
C THR A 109 9.24 -18.53 4.45
N GLY A 110 9.16 -17.98 5.67
CA GLY A 110 9.37 -18.77 6.89
C GLY A 110 8.41 -19.96 7.00
N SER A 111 8.71 -20.90 7.90
CA SER A 111 7.81 -22.04 8.18
C SER A 111 6.55 -21.56 8.90
N ILE A 112 5.40 -21.92 8.35
CA ILE A 112 4.08 -21.53 8.84
C ILE A 112 3.43 -22.77 9.48
N ALA A 113 2.99 -22.64 10.72
CA ALA A 113 2.26 -23.72 11.39
C ALA A 113 0.87 -23.88 10.76
N VAL A 114 0.48 -25.13 10.49
CA VAL A 114 -0.82 -25.49 9.94
C VAL A 114 -1.48 -26.58 10.75
N HIS A 115 -2.80 -26.66 10.67
CA HIS A 115 -3.58 -27.72 11.27
C HIS A 115 -3.81 -28.84 10.25
N PRO A 116 -3.41 -30.09 10.55
CA PRO A 116 -3.62 -31.20 9.64
C PRO A 116 -5.10 -31.40 9.30
N GLY A 117 -5.42 -31.50 8.01
CA GLY A 117 -6.78 -31.69 7.50
C GLY A 117 -7.52 -30.39 7.16
N ASP A 118 -7.06 -29.24 7.65
CA ASP A 118 -7.74 -27.96 7.44
C ASP A 118 -7.54 -27.45 6.00
N PRO A 119 -8.56 -26.80 5.41
CA PRO A 119 -8.46 -26.13 4.11
C PRO A 119 -7.80 -24.75 4.23
N TYR A 120 -6.94 -24.44 3.26
CA TYR A 120 -6.20 -23.18 3.16
C TYR A 120 -6.39 -22.57 1.77
N TYR A 121 -6.42 -21.23 1.73
CA TYR A 121 -6.42 -20.46 0.50
C TYR A 121 -5.06 -19.78 0.33
N THR A 122 -4.40 -20.00 -0.82
CA THR A 122 -3.15 -19.33 -1.16
C THR A 122 -3.27 -18.63 -2.52
N SER A 123 -2.78 -17.40 -2.62
CA SER A 123 -2.69 -16.68 -3.89
C SER A 123 -1.50 -15.72 -3.91
N ILE A 124 -0.90 -15.49 -5.07
CA ILE A 124 0.15 -14.48 -5.23
C ILE A 124 0.06 -13.85 -6.61
N LEU A 125 0.44 -12.59 -6.74
CA LEU A 125 0.62 -11.93 -8.02
C LEU A 125 2.02 -12.23 -8.55
N CYS A 126 2.11 -12.67 -9.81
CA CYS A 126 3.37 -12.93 -10.49
C CYS A 126 3.41 -12.14 -11.79
N ARG A 127 4.49 -11.39 -12.00
CA ARG A 127 4.83 -10.78 -13.29
C ARG A 127 6.18 -11.31 -13.75
N PRO A 128 6.19 -12.18 -14.77
CA PRO A 128 7.41 -12.55 -15.45
C PRO A 128 8.07 -11.35 -16.12
N ASN A 129 9.39 -11.22 -15.94
CA ASN A 129 10.19 -10.19 -16.61
C ASN A 129 10.84 -10.70 -17.90
N VAL A 130 10.96 -12.03 -18.01
CA VAL A 130 11.45 -12.74 -19.19
C VAL A 130 10.61 -14.00 -19.41
N ASP A 131 10.65 -14.55 -20.63
CA ASP A 131 10.00 -15.82 -20.92
C ASP A 131 10.57 -16.93 -20.01
N GLY A 132 9.67 -17.64 -19.35
CA GLY A 132 10.05 -18.61 -18.33
C GLY A 132 8.83 -19.28 -17.72
N THR A 133 9.11 -20.23 -16.85
CA THR A 133 8.08 -20.97 -16.10
C THR A 133 8.26 -20.64 -14.63
N PHE A 134 7.21 -20.07 -14.03
CA PHE A 134 7.20 -19.61 -12.66
C PHE A 134 6.09 -20.32 -11.90
N THR A 135 6.40 -20.90 -10.76
CA THR A 135 5.48 -21.78 -10.04
C THR A 135 5.30 -21.29 -8.61
N LEU A 136 4.05 -21.09 -8.19
CA LEU A 136 3.66 -20.99 -6.79
C LEU A 136 3.51 -22.43 -6.27
N GLN A 137 4.24 -22.76 -5.22
CA GLN A 137 4.27 -24.10 -4.65
C GLN A 137 4.03 -24.09 -3.14
N ILE A 138 3.16 -24.98 -2.66
CA ILE A 138 2.98 -25.24 -1.24
C ILE A 138 3.81 -26.47 -0.87
N TYR A 139 4.77 -26.27 0.03
CA TYR A 139 5.70 -27.31 0.45
C TYR A 139 5.46 -27.71 1.90
N ASP A 140 5.19 -28.99 2.13
CA ASP A 140 5.14 -29.62 3.44
C ASP A 140 6.56 -29.76 4.00
N VAL A 141 6.87 -28.96 5.02
CA VAL A 141 8.17 -29.00 5.70
C VAL A 141 8.30 -30.25 6.55
N THR A 142 7.20 -30.70 7.16
CA THR A 142 7.18 -31.87 8.05
C THR A 142 7.55 -33.14 7.30
N ASN A 143 6.98 -33.34 6.11
CA ASN A 143 7.17 -34.54 5.30
C ASN A 143 8.12 -34.34 4.11
N SER A 144 8.68 -33.14 3.95
CA SER A 144 9.60 -32.77 2.87
C SER A 144 9.04 -33.02 1.47
N ALA A 145 7.76 -32.70 1.26
CA ALA A 145 7.03 -33.01 0.04
C ALA A 145 6.26 -31.80 -0.50
N VAL A 146 5.96 -31.81 -1.79
CA VAL A 146 5.08 -30.81 -2.41
C VAL A 146 3.64 -31.24 -2.17
N ILE A 147 2.82 -30.33 -1.63
CA ILE A 147 1.39 -30.58 -1.42
C ILE A 147 0.64 -30.26 -2.71
N ASP A 148 0.84 -29.06 -3.22
CA ASP A 148 0.16 -28.55 -4.40
C ASP A 148 1.00 -27.44 -5.06
N SER A 149 0.75 -27.16 -6.33
CA SER A 149 1.46 -26.15 -7.09
C SER A 149 0.69 -25.67 -8.31
N ILE A 150 0.92 -24.42 -8.68
CA ILE A 150 0.37 -23.81 -9.88
C ILE A 150 1.43 -23.01 -10.63
N THR A 151 1.38 -23.04 -11.95
CA THR A 151 2.42 -22.51 -12.82
C THR A 151 1.90 -21.42 -13.77
N LEU A 152 2.69 -20.37 -13.95
CA LEU A 152 2.56 -19.34 -14.97
C LEU A 152 3.70 -19.47 -15.98
N THR A 153 3.36 -19.62 -17.27
CA THR A 153 4.31 -19.71 -18.38
C THR A 153 4.27 -18.50 -19.32
N LYS A 154 3.37 -17.55 -19.06
CA LYS A 154 3.09 -16.43 -19.95
C LYS A 154 3.78 -15.17 -19.45
N LEU A 155 4.21 -14.30 -20.36
CA LEU A 155 4.94 -13.07 -20.02
C LEU A 155 4.07 -11.97 -19.38
N TYR A 156 2.74 -12.10 -19.39
CA TYR A 156 1.86 -11.11 -18.79
C TYR A 156 1.62 -11.35 -17.29
N PRO A 157 1.37 -10.29 -16.49
CA PRO A 157 1.07 -10.45 -15.06
C PRO A 157 -0.18 -11.29 -14.81
N GLY A 158 -0.08 -12.27 -13.91
CA GLY A 158 -1.21 -13.13 -13.54
C GLY A 158 -1.21 -13.39 -12.04
N ARG A 159 -2.42 -13.45 -11.46
CA ARG A 159 -2.60 -13.86 -10.08
C ARG A 159 -2.78 -15.38 -10.02
N LEU A 160 -1.78 -16.06 -9.50
CA LEU A 160 -1.79 -17.48 -9.22
C LEU A 160 -2.62 -17.72 -7.96
N TRP A 161 -3.48 -18.74 -7.95
CA TRP A 161 -4.24 -19.10 -6.76
C TRP A 161 -4.52 -20.59 -6.71
N LEU A 162 -4.66 -21.12 -5.50
CA LEU A 162 -5.07 -22.49 -5.26
C LEU A 162 -5.72 -22.62 -3.88
N SER A 163 -6.67 -23.53 -3.76
CA SER A 163 -7.25 -23.97 -2.49
C SER A 163 -6.80 -25.41 -2.25
N TRP A 164 -6.25 -25.68 -1.07
CA TRP A 164 -5.61 -26.97 -0.76
C TRP A 164 -5.91 -27.36 0.67
N ASN A 165 -5.81 -28.67 0.96
CA ASN A 165 -5.99 -29.20 2.30
C ASN A 165 -4.64 -29.64 2.85
N ALA A 166 -4.34 -29.28 4.09
CA ALA A 166 -3.14 -29.77 4.75
C ALA A 166 -3.22 -31.30 4.92
N PRO A 167 -2.21 -32.07 4.48
CA PRO A 167 -2.18 -33.52 4.71
C PRO A 167 -2.26 -33.86 6.20
N ALA A 168 -2.78 -35.05 6.54
CA ALA A 168 -3.01 -35.47 7.93
C ALA A 168 -1.75 -35.51 8.83
N THR A 169 -0.56 -35.52 8.23
CA THR A 169 0.74 -35.51 8.94
C THR A 169 1.50 -34.19 8.75
N CYS A 170 0.89 -33.18 8.14
CA CYS A 170 1.53 -31.89 7.88
C CYS A 170 1.25 -30.93 9.03
N GLU A 171 2.32 -30.51 9.71
CA GLU A 171 2.24 -29.53 10.82
C GLU A 171 2.82 -28.16 10.41
N GLN A 172 3.65 -28.14 9.36
CA GLN A 172 4.31 -26.93 8.89
C GLN A 172 4.38 -26.89 7.36
N VAL A 173 4.11 -25.72 6.80
CA VAL A 173 4.25 -25.46 5.36
C VAL A 173 5.15 -24.26 5.09
N GLN A 174 5.68 -24.22 3.87
CA GLN A 174 6.34 -23.05 3.28
C GLN A 174 5.68 -22.75 1.94
N VAL A 175 5.46 -21.47 1.66
CA VAL A 175 5.12 -21.02 0.31
C VAL A 175 6.42 -20.78 -0.44
N ARG A 176 6.57 -21.38 -1.62
CA ARG A 176 7.75 -21.27 -2.47
C ARG A 176 7.39 -20.61 -3.80
N LEU A 177 8.23 -19.68 -4.20
CA LEU A 177 8.23 -19.00 -5.48
C LEU A 177 9.35 -19.64 -6.30
N VAL A 178 9.00 -20.48 -7.26
CA VAL A 178 9.95 -21.37 -7.96
C VAL A 178 10.13 -20.92 -9.41
N GLY A 179 11.37 -20.85 -9.86
CA GLY A 179 11.72 -20.67 -11.28
C GLY A 179 12.15 -21.99 -11.89
N SER A 180 11.67 -22.31 -13.10
CA SER A 180 12.01 -23.56 -13.80
C SER A 180 12.99 -23.39 -14.97
N ALA A 181 13.89 -22.40 -14.87
CA ALA A 181 14.98 -22.21 -15.84
C ALA A 181 16.13 -21.38 -15.22
N ASN A 182 17.29 -21.42 -15.87
CA ASN A 182 18.43 -20.57 -15.52
C ASN A 182 18.24 -19.16 -16.09
N SER A 183 18.66 -18.14 -15.34
CA SER A 183 18.74 -16.74 -15.77
C SER A 183 17.38 -16.15 -16.12
N ILE A 184 16.34 -16.60 -15.42
CA ILE A 184 15.00 -16.01 -15.47
C ILE A 184 14.72 -15.22 -14.20
N ASN A 185 13.83 -14.24 -14.29
CA ASN A 185 13.37 -13.48 -13.15
C ASN A 185 11.89 -13.13 -13.26
N ALA A 186 11.27 -12.95 -12.11
CA ALA A 186 9.89 -12.50 -12.00
C ALA A 186 9.74 -11.60 -10.79
N ASP A 187 8.81 -10.66 -10.91
CA ASP A 187 8.35 -9.82 -9.82
C ASP A 187 7.14 -10.47 -9.16
N TRP A 188 7.19 -10.58 -7.84
CA TRP A 188 6.17 -11.21 -7.01
C TRP A 188 5.62 -10.23 -6.01
N ASP A 189 4.32 -10.33 -5.76
CA ASP A 189 3.61 -9.38 -4.91
C ASP A 189 2.31 -9.96 -4.33
N ASP A 190 1.77 -9.36 -3.27
CA ASP A 190 0.46 -9.67 -2.71
C ASP A 190 0.24 -11.16 -2.38
N LEU A 191 1.10 -11.74 -1.53
CA LEU A 191 0.96 -13.13 -1.07
C LEU A 191 -0.21 -13.28 -0.08
N VAL A 192 -1.30 -13.84 -0.54
CA VAL A 192 -2.43 -14.23 0.29
C VAL A 192 -2.22 -15.64 0.84
N PHE A 193 -2.35 -15.79 2.15
CA PHE A 193 -2.40 -17.10 2.82
C PHE A 193 -3.21 -17.00 4.10
N TYR A 194 -4.21 -17.87 4.26
CA TYR A 194 -4.95 -18.05 5.50
C TYR A 194 -5.73 -19.38 5.52
N PRO A 195 -6.03 -19.92 6.72
CA PRO A 195 -6.96 -21.03 6.87
C PRO A 195 -8.39 -20.56 6.55
N MET A 196 -9.10 -21.33 5.72
CA MET A 196 -10.48 -21.01 5.34
C MET A 196 -11.45 -21.26 6.50
N GLU A 197 -11.14 -22.17 7.42
CA GLU A 197 -11.95 -22.44 8.62
C GLU A 197 -11.76 -21.40 9.73
N ALA A 198 -10.90 -20.40 9.55
CA ALA A 198 -10.81 -19.32 10.53
C ALA A 198 -12.09 -18.47 10.55
N HIS A 199 -12.43 -17.99 11.75
CA HIS A 199 -13.53 -17.06 11.95
C HIS A 199 -13.13 -15.58 11.78
N SER A 200 -11.82 -15.30 11.72
CA SER A 200 -11.31 -13.95 11.55
C SER A 200 -10.03 -13.93 10.74
N ILE A 201 -9.78 -12.83 10.04
CA ILE A 201 -8.55 -12.59 9.28
C ILE A 201 -7.93 -11.24 9.66
N ALA A 202 -6.60 -11.18 9.72
CA ALA A 202 -5.86 -9.96 10.01
C ALA A 202 -6.08 -8.90 8.93
N LEU A 203 -6.23 -7.63 9.36
CA LEU A 203 -6.21 -6.49 8.45
C LEU A 203 -4.76 -6.09 8.17
N PRO A 204 -4.48 -5.49 6.99
CA PRO A 204 -3.14 -5.05 6.64
C PRO A 204 -2.59 -4.06 7.67
N TRP A 205 -1.27 -4.05 7.85
CA TRP A 205 -0.58 -3.24 8.86
C TRP A 205 -0.87 -1.74 8.78
N TRP A 206 -1.23 -1.25 7.59
CA TRP A 206 -1.53 0.16 7.36
C TRP A 206 -2.93 0.58 7.86
N VAL A 207 -3.80 -0.39 8.17
CA VAL A 207 -5.11 -0.16 8.77
C VAL A 207 -4.95 -0.03 10.28
N LYS A 208 -4.96 1.21 10.76
CA LYS A 208 -4.86 1.56 12.18
C LYS A 208 -6.23 1.71 12.84
N ASN A 209 -7.24 2.10 12.05
CA ASN A 209 -8.60 2.37 12.53
C ASN A 209 -9.65 1.82 11.56
N GLU A 210 -10.82 1.45 12.07
CA GLU A 210 -11.97 1.01 11.27
C GLU A 210 -12.37 2.03 10.19
N ASN A 211 -12.27 3.33 10.49
CA ASN A 211 -12.61 4.40 9.54
C ASN A 211 -11.72 4.44 8.28
N GLN A 212 -10.58 3.74 8.29
CA GLN A 212 -9.74 3.62 7.09
C GLN A 212 -10.27 2.56 6.13
N ILE A 213 -11.20 1.70 6.54
CA ILE A 213 -11.81 0.72 5.65
C ILE A 213 -13.05 1.35 5.02
N ILE A 214 -13.04 1.43 3.70
CA ILE A 214 -14.19 1.93 2.92
C ILE A 214 -15.13 0.76 2.67
N ARG A 215 -14.61 -0.33 2.10
CA ARG A 215 -15.36 -1.55 1.81
C ARG A 215 -14.47 -2.79 1.82
N VAL A 216 -15.13 -3.93 1.97
CA VAL A 216 -14.52 -5.26 1.84
C VAL A 216 -15.16 -5.93 0.63
N TYR A 217 -14.34 -6.62 -0.15
CA TYR A 217 -14.76 -7.34 -1.33
C TYR A 217 -14.30 -8.78 -1.26
N GLN A 218 -15.11 -9.64 -1.88
CA GLN A 218 -14.71 -10.99 -2.23
C GLN A 218 -14.35 -11.00 -3.71
N LEU A 219 -13.12 -11.43 -4.03
CA LEU A 219 -12.62 -11.52 -5.40
C LEU A 219 -13.57 -12.37 -6.24
N LYS A 220 -14.07 -11.78 -7.32
CA LYS A 220 -14.92 -12.48 -8.28
C LYS A 220 -14.00 -13.31 -9.15
N VAL A 221 -14.29 -14.61 -9.25
CA VAL A 221 -13.56 -15.49 -10.14
C VAL A 221 -13.97 -15.14 -11.58
N GLY A 222 -13.21 -14.27 -12.23
CA GLY A 222 -13.14 -14.20 -13.68
C GLY A 222 -12.02 -15.13 -14.10
N GLU A 223 -12.33 -16.29 -14.62
CA GLU A 223 -11.32 -17.22 -15.13
C GLU A 223 -10.75 -16.62 -16.42
N VAL A 224 -9.43 -16.38 -16.45
CA VAL A 224 -8.73 -16.17 -17.72
C VAL A 224 -8.41 -17.53 -18.35
N GLU A 225 -8.10 -18.51 -17.50
CA GLU A 225 -7.90 -19.95 -17.74
C GLU A 225 -7.91 -20.65 -16.35
N ASP A 226 -7.94 -21.99 -16.30
CA ASP A 226 -7.91 -22.77 -15.05
C ASP A 226 -6.84 -22.24 -14.07
N ASN A 227 -7.30 -21.76 -12.91
CA ASN A 227 -6.48 -21.32 -11.78
C ASN A 227 -5.57 -20.07 -11.96
N VAL A 228 -5.62 -19.35 -13.09
CA VAL A 228 -4.95 -18.03 -13.25
C VAL A 228 -5.98 -16.91 -13.33
N LYS A 229 -5.94 -15.99 -12.37
CA LYS A 229 -6.83 -14.82 -12.31
C LYS A 229 -6.18 -13.58 -12.93
N PRO A 230 -6.98 -12.61 -13.40
CA PRO A 230 -6.48 -11.29 -13.75
C PRO A 230 -5.71 -10.68 -12.56
N PRO A 231 -4.68 -9.88 -12.82
CA PRO A 231 -3.91 -9.24 -11.76
C PRO A 231 -4.77 -8.27 -10.93
N GLU A 232 -5.85 -7.73 -11.49
CA GLU A 232 -6.68 -6.73 -10.82
C GLU A 232 -7.58 -7.32 -9.73
N LEU A 233 -7.62 -6.63 -8.58
CA LEU A 233 -8.54 -6.93 -7.48
C LEU A 233 -9.96 -6.45 -7.84
N ARG A 234 -10.76 -7.33 -8.44
CA ARG A 234 -12.16 -7.07 -8.79
C ARG A 234 -13.08 -8.08 -8.11
N GLY A 235 -14.15 -7.60 -7.49
CA GLY A 235 -14.97 -8.44 -6.63
C GLY A 235 -16.39 -7.95 -6.43
N SER A 236 -17.17 -8.78 -5.73
CA SER A 236 -18.47 -8.37 -5.18
C SER A 236 -18.28 -7.93 -3.73
N GLU A 237 -19.01 -6.89 -3.34
CA GLU A 237 -18.97 -6.39 -1.96
C GLU A 237 -19.35 -7.50 -0.97
N PHE A 238 -18.47 -7.73 0.01
CA PHE A 238 -18.68 -8.68 1.09
C PHE A 238 -19.17 -7.91 2.32
N LYS A 239 -20.33 -8.29 2.89
CA LYS A 239 -20.98 -7.53 3.99
C LYS A 239 -21.02 -8.26 5.33
N ASP A 240 -20.65 -9.55 5.34
CA ASP A 240 -20.81 -10.42 6.52
C ASP A 240 -19.62 -10.34 7.47
N TYR A 241 -19.26 -9.12 7.89
CA TYR A 241 -18.12 -8.89 8.77
C TYR A 241 -18.35 -7.77 9.80
N ILE A 242 -17.63 -7.83 10.91
CA ILE A 242 -17.30 -6.71 11.80
C ILE A 242 -15.79 -6.50 11.82
N ILE A 243 -15.36 -5.29 12.17
CA ILE A 243 -13.96 -5.01 12.49
C ILE A 243 -13.83 -5.05 14.01
N GLN A 244 -12.85 -5.79 14.51
CA GLN A 244 -12.59 -5.93 15.93
C GLN A 244 -11.10 -5.79 16.21
N ASP A 245 -10.77 -5.08 17.29
CA ASP A 245 -9.41 -5.09 17.82
C ASP A 245 -9.16 -6.43 18.53
N SER A 246 -8.13 -7.15 18.09
CA SER A 246 -7.76 -8.44 18.64
C SER A 246 -7.04 -8.33 19.99
N ALA A 247 -6.56 -7.14 20.36
CA ALA A 247 -6.05 -6.87 21.70
C ALA A 247 -6.82 -5.70 22.35
N PHE A 248 -6.72 -5.55 23.66
CA PHE A 248 -7.33 -4.42 24.38
C PHE A 248 -6.56 -3.11 24.11
N GLY A 249 -6.56 -2.61 22.86
CA GLY A 249 -6.09 -1.27 22.48
C GLY A 249 -4.71 -1.16 21.83
N SER A 250 -4.04 -2.27 21.51
CA SER A 250 -2.75 -2.29 20.81
C SER A 250 -2.59 -3.44 19.81
N GLY A 251 -3.69 -4.11 19.47
CA GLY A 251 -3.68 -5.30 18.62
C GLY A 251 -3.79 -4.93 17.15
N GLN A 252 -3.40 -5.85 16.29
CA GLN A 252 -3.75 -5.75 14.88
C GLN A 252 -5.27 -5.86 14.76
N LEU A 253 -5.90 -4.91 14.05
CA LEU A 253 -7.32 -5.00 13.75
C LEU A 253 -7.58 -6.25 12.91
N ARG A 254 -8.70 -6.92 13.17
CA ARG A 254 -9.11 -8.13 12.45
C ARG A 254 -10.50 -7.96 11.89
N LEU A 255 -10.73 -8.57 10.75
CA LEU A 255 -12.03 -8.72 10.14
C LEU A 255 -12.62 -10.04 10.63
N VAL A 256 -13.71 -9.96 11.41
CA VAL A 256 -14.37 -11.11 12.04
C VAL A 256 -15.70 -11.38 11.34
N MET A 257 -15.95 -12.65 11.01
CA MET A 257 -17.17 -13.06 10.33
C MET A 257 -18.39 -12.90 11.24
N LYS A 258 -19.49 -12.29 10.76
CA LYS A 258 -20.69 -12.09 11.59
C LYS A 258 -21.55 -13.35 11.73
N ASN A 259 -21.90 -13.96 10.60
CA ASN A 259 -22.84 -15.09 10.55
C ASN A 259 -22.19 -16.36 9.98
N ARG A 260 -20.87 -16.37 9.80
CA ARG A 260 -20.11 -17.47 9.20
C ARG A 260 -19.06 -18.02 10.17
N THR A 261 -18.79 -19.30 10.05
CA THR A 261 -17.72 -19.99 10.78
C THR A 261 -16.41 -20.02 10.01
N SER A 262 -16.38 -19.52 8.77
CA SER A 262 -15.25 -19.64 7.84
C SER A 262 -15.01 -18.35 7.06
N VAL A 263 -13.74 -18.02 6.82
CA VAL A 263 -13.32 -16.89 5.98
C VAL A 263 -13.46 -17.30 4.50
N PRO A 264 -14.24 -16.56 3.68
CA PRO A 264 -14.35 -16.83 2.26
C PRO A 264 -13.03 -16.61 1.50
N GLU A 265 -12.87 -17.31 0.39
CA GLU A 265 -11.71 -17.17 -0.50
C GLU A 265 -11.59 -15.77 -1.12
N GLY A 266 -10.35 -15.32 -1.29
CA GLY A 266 -10.02 -14.11 -2.03
C GLY A 266 -10.58 -12.81 -1.44
N LEU A 267 -10.59 -12.64 -0.12
CA LEU A 267 -10.93 -11.35 0.46
C LEU A 267 -9.86 -10.28 0.20
N PHE A 268 -10.32 -9.07 -0.10
CA PHE A 268 -9.51 -7.86 -0.18
C PHE A 268 -10.29 -6.65 0.30
N ILE A 269 -9.59 -5.59 0.65
CA ILE A 269 -10.19 -4.35 1.14
C ILE A 269 -9.89 -3.18 0.21
N VAL A 270 -10.83 -2.25 0.17
CA VAL A 270 -10.61 -0.89 -0.32
C VAL A 270 -10.59 0.00 0.90
N GLY A 271 -9.51 0.75 1.06
CA GLY A 271 -9.34 1.63 2.19
C GLY A 271 -8.56 2.87 1.88
N ALA A 272 -8.43 3.69 2.91
CA ALA A 272 -7.71 4.93 2.94
C ALA A 272 -6.33 4.67 3.60
N ARG A 273 -5.29 4.60 2.78
CA ARG A 273 -3.90 4.35 3.21
C ARG A 273 -3.15 5.68 3.27
N ASN A 274 -2.43 5.89 4.37
CA ASN A 274 -1.38 6.91 4.42
C ASN A 274 -0.21 6.38 3.58
N GLU A 275 -0.02 6.92 2.38
CA GLU A 275 1.18 6.58 1.63
C GLU A 275 2.40 7.28 2.24
N THR A 276 3.17 6.56 3.06
CA THR A 276 4.62 6.80 3.14
C THR A 276 5.28 5.69 2.32
N VAL A 277 6.11 5.96 1.32
CA VAL A 277 7.47 6.51 1.44
C VAL A 277 7.90 7.23 0.15
N TYR A 278 8.17 8.55 0.21
CA TYR A 278 9.01 9.20 -0.81
C TYR A 278 10.40 8.54 -0.76
N ALA A 279 10.83 7.88 -1.84
CA ALA A 279 12.26 7.53 -1.98
C ALA A 279 13.07 8.72 -2.48
N ASP A 280 12.43 9.61 -3.23
CA ASP A 280 13.08 10.73 -3.89
C ASP A 280 12.08 11.88 -4.10
N ASN A 281 12.38 13.05 -3.52
CA ASN A 281 11.56 14.25 -3.63
C ASN A 281 11.57 14.85 -5.07
N THR A 282 12.33 14.27 -5.99
CA THR A 282 12.47 14.77 -7.37
C THR A 282 11.80 13.91 -8.45
N LEU A 283 11.37 12.69 -8.14
CA LEU A 283 10.84 11.74 -9.13
C LEU A 283 9.43 11.22 -8.85
N ASP A 284 8.93 11.35 -7.61
CA ASP A 284 7.67 10.72 -7.20
C ASP A 284 6.47 11.66 -7.40
N VAL A 285 5.68 11.41 -8.44
CA VAL A 285 4.48 12.19 -8.75
C VAL A 285 3.27 11.57 -8.07
N LYS A 286 2.95 12.05 -6.87
CA LYS A 286 1.66 11.72 -6.27
C LYS A 286 0.55 12.52 -6.93
N LEU A 287 -0.52 11.83 -7.35
CA LEU A 287 -1.74 12.46 -7.82
C LEU A 287 -2.58 12.96 -6.63
N ILE A 288 -2.05 13.95 -5.91
CA ILE A 288 -2.77 14.64 -4.83
C ILE A 288 -3.32 15.94 -5.41
N ASP A 289 -4.58 16.25 -5.12
CA ASP A 289 -5.16 17.54 -5.48
C ASP A 289 -4.40 18.67 -4.77
N GLU A 290 -3.82 19.59 -5.54
CA GLU A 290 -3.06 20.71 -5.02
C GLU A 290 -3.89 21.57 -4.04
N ASN A 291 -5.19 21.74 -4.30
CA ASN A 291 -6.07 22.50 -3.40
C ASN A 291 -6.24 21.79 -2.06
N TYR A 292 -6.28 20.46 -2.07
CA TYR A 292 -6.38 19.68 -0.85
C TYR A 292 -5.11 19.81 -0.01
N LEU A 293 -3.95 19.61 -0.64
CA LEU A 293 -2.66 19.76 0.03
C LEU A 293 -2.46 21.17 0.59
N LEU A 294 -2.78 22.19 -0.21
CA LEU A 294 -2.70 23.60 0.19
C LEU A 294 -3.63 23.90 1.38
N ALA A 295 -4.86 23.37 1.38
CA ALA A 295 -5.80 23.59 2.47
C ALA A 295 -5.29 22.98 3.79
N LEU A 296 -4.74 21.77 3.76
CA LEU A 296 -4.14 21.12 4.93
C LEU A 296 -2.91 21.88 5.43
N LEU A 297 -2.01 22.29 4.52
CA LEU A 297 -0.79 23.02 4.88
C LEU A 297 -1.12 24.37 5.49
N ALA A 298 -2.01 25.13 4.85
CA ALA A 298 -2.44 26.41 5.38
C ALA A 298 -3.12 26.26 6.75
N ASN A 299 -3.97 25.25 6.94
CA ASN A 299 -4.60 24.99 8.23
C ASN A 299 -3.56 24.76 9.33
N LYS A 300 -2.59 23.86 9.14
CA LYS A 300 -1.52 23.63 10.13
C LYS A 300 -0.65 24.84 10.40
N VAL A 301 -0.30 25.60 9.36
CA VAL A 301 0.49 26.83 9.50
C VAL A 301 -0.26 27.85 10.36
N PHE A 302 -1.55 28.08 10.10
CA PHE A 302 -2.34 29.03 10.87
C PHE A 302 -2.66 28.54 12.29
N GLU A 303 -2.83 27.23 12.48
CA GLU A 303 -2.93 26.61 13.81
C GLU A 303 -1.64 26.86 14.62
N TYR A 304 -0.47 26.60 14.03
CA TYR A 304 0.82 26.89 14.67
C TYR A 304 1.00 28.38 15.00
N LEU A 305 0.67 29.27 14.05
CA LEU A 305 0.74 30.71 14.29
C LEU A 305 -0.19 31.16 15.43
N SER A 306 -1.34 30.52 15.61
CA SER A 306 -2.26 30.83 16.71
C SER A 306 -1.73 30.45 18.10
N GLN A 307 -0.81 29.47 18.15
CA GLN A 307 -0.18 29.00 19.38
C GLN A 307 1.04 29.82 19.79
N LEU A 308 1.66 30.56 18.86
CA LEU A 308 2.83 31.39 19.16
C LEU A 308 2.49 32.49 20.17
N THR A 309 3.37 32.66 21.15
CA THR A 309 3.22 33.68 22.20
C THR A 309 3.02 35.07 21.62
N ARG A 310 1.98 35.74 22.12
CA ARG A 310 1.43 37.04 21.72
C ARG A 310 2.44 38.19 21.85
N THR A 311 3.41 38.22 20.96
CA THR A 311 4.25 39.40 20.75
C THR A 311 3.47 40.33 19.82
N GLY A 312 3.36 41.62 20.17
CA GLY A 312 2.45 42.61 19.54
C GLY A 312 2.70 42.95 18.07
N VAL A 313 3.40 42.08 17.33
CA VAL A 313 3.72 42.18 15.90
C VAL A 313 2.72 41.41 15.04
N LEU A 314 1.94 40.48 15.62
CA LEU A 314 0.95 39.68 14.93
C LEU A 314 -0.47 40.15 15.26
N ASP A 315 -1.26 40.47 14.23
CA ASP A 315 -2.68 40.76 14.38
C ASP A 315 -3.44 39.46 14.71
N THR A 316 -3.78 39.33 15.99
CA THR A 316 -4.44 38.14 16.53
C THR A 316 -5.83 37.92 15.94
N ALA A 317 -6.54 39.00 15.58
CA ALA A 317 -7.86 38.89 14.99
C ALA A 317 -7.75 38.26 13.60
N TRP A 318 -6.79 38.75 12.79
CA TRP A 318 -6.51 38.19 11.48
C TRP A 318 -6.07 36.72 11.54
N ILE A 319 -5.15 36.35 12.44
CA ILE A 319 -4.70 34.95 12.57
C ILE A 319 -5.87 34.03 12.92
N THR A 320 -6.69 34.45 13.88
CA THR A 320 -7.84 33.64 14.35
C THR A 320 -8.86 33.46 13.23
N GLU A 321 -9.19 34.54 12.50
CA GLU A 321 -10.10 34.49 11.36
C GLU A 321 -9.57 33.56 10.26
N ARG A 322 -8.26 33.66 9.96
CA ARG A 322 -7.62 32.83 8.94
C ARG A 322 -7.51 31.37 9.36
N ALA A 323 -7.20 31.07 10.61
CA ALA A 323 -7.22 29.71 11.13
C ALA A 323 -8.61 29.07 10.94
N GLN A 324 -9.69 29.76 11.34
CA GLN A 324 -11.06 29.27 11.15
C GLN A 324 -11.47 29.13 9.67
N HIS A 325 -10.94 30.00 8.79
CA HIS A 325 -11.18 29.88 7.36
C HIS A 325 -10.52 28.61 6.79
N TRP A 326 -9.25 28.40 7.10
CA TRP A 326 -8.48 27.28 6.58
C TRP A 326 -8.88 25.94 7.21
N GLU A 327 -9.31 25.93 8.47
CA GLU A 327 -9.91 24.76 9.11
C GLU A 327 -11.16 24.29 8.34
N ARG A 328 -12.10 25.21 8.07
CA ARG A 328 -13.31 24.89 7.28
C ARG A 328 -12.98 24.46 5.87
N LYS A 329 -11.97 25.07 5.24
CA LYS A 329 -11.55 24.69 3.89
C LYS A 329 -10.89 23.31 3.88
N ALA A 330 -10.01 23.02 4.85
CA ALA A 330 -9.39 21.71 5.01
C ALA A 330 -10.44 20.61 5.20
N GLN A 331 -11.42 20.81 6.08
CA GLN A 331 -12.54 19.88 6.29
C GLN A 331 -13.31 19.62 4.99
N ARG A 332 -13.66 20.68 4.26
CA ARG A 332 -14.37 20.57 2.98
C ARG A 332 -13.57 19.81 1.93
N GLU A 333 -12.28 20.09 1.77
CA GLU A 333 -11.44 19.40 0.80
C GLU A 333 -11.21 17.93 1.20
N THR A 334 -11.10 17.62 2.50
CA THR A 334 -11.08 16.23 2.99
C THR A 334 -12.38 15.50 2.62
N GLU A 335 -13.54 16.11 2.81
CA GLU A 335 -14.83 15.52 2.42
C GLU A 335 -14.92 15.27 0.90
N ILE A 336 -14.45 16.22 0.09
CA ILE A 336 -14.39 16.07 -1.37
C ILE A 336 -13.46 14.91 -1.74
N GLN A 337 -12.28 14.84 -1.14
CA GLN A 337 -11.32 13.76 -1.39
C GLN A 337 -11.89 12.39 -1.00
N MET A 338 -12.52 12.28 0.17
CA MET A 338 -13.19 11.05 0.60
C MET A 338 -14.33 10.65 -0.35
N THR A 339 -15.10 11.62 -0.82
CA THR A 339 -16.17 11.38 -1.83
C THR A 339 -15.57 10.88 -3.15
N ARG A 340 -14.44 11.46 -3.59
CA ARG A 340 -13.73 10.98 -4.79
C ARG A 340 -13.25 9.54 -4.61
N MET A 341 -12.69 9.20 -3.45
CA MET A 341 -12.27 7.83 -3.13
C MET A 341 -13.45 6.85 -3.17
N MET A 342 -14.60 7.23 -2.59
CA MET A 342 -15.84 6.43 -2.66
C MET A 342 -16.36 6.29 -4.11
N ASN A 343 -16.20 7.32 -4.95
CA ASN A 343 -16.63 7.25 -6.35
C ASN A 343 -15.70 6.39 -7.21
N ILE A 344 -14.40 6.37 -6.92
CA ILE A 344 -13.43 5.49 -7.60
C ILE A 344 -13.80 4.02 -7.32
N ASP A 345 -14.13 3.70 -6.07
CA ASP A 345 -14.65 2.40 -5.66
C ASP A 345 -15.90 1.98 -6.47
N LEU A 346 -16.90 2.86 -6.55
CA LEU A 346 -18.12 2.62 -7.34
C LEU A 346 -17.84 2.46 -8.84
N GLY A 347 -16.97 3.29 -9.41
CA GLY A 347 -16.62 3.23 -10.83
C GLY A 347 -15.92 1.94 -11.22
N GLN A 348 -15.05 1.40 -10.37
CA GLN A 348 -14.43 0.09 -10.61
C GLN A 348 -15.40 -1.08 -10.37
N ALA A 349 -16.30 -0.97 -9.38
CA ALA A 349 -17.36 -1.94 -9.17
C ALA A 349 -18.36 -2.00 -10.35
N GLU A 350 -18.65 -0.85 -10.98
CA GLU A 350 -19.52 -0.77 -12.16
C GLU A 350 -18.83 -1.19 -13.46
N MET A 351 -17.54 -0.88 -13.65
CA MET A 351 -16.77 -1.46 -14.77
C MET A 351 -16.71 -3.00 -14.71
N GLY A 352 -16.79 -3.59 -13.52
CA GLY A 352 -16.97 -5.04 -13.34
C GLY A 352 -18.33 -5.59 -13.78
N LYS A 353 -19.35 -4.74 -14.00
CA LYS A 353 -20.69 -5.12 -14.50
C LYS A 353 -20.84 -4.99 -16.02
N PHE A 354 -20.02 -4.17 -16.68
CA PHE A 354 -20.19 -3.82 -18.10
C PHE A 354 -19.31 -4.61 -19.08
N ILE A 355 -18.44 -5.50 -18.61
CA ILE A 355 -17.62 -6.33 -19.51
C ILE A 355 -18.28 -7.70 -19.64
N ASP A 356 -19.12 -7.83 -20.66
CA ASP A 356 -19.57 -9.12 -21.19
C ASP A 356 -18.34 -9.91 -21.69
N PRO A 357 -18.06 -11.13 -21.19
CA PRO A 357 -16.90 -11.91 -21.60
C PRO A 357 -16.85 -12.22 -23.11
N GLU A 358 -17.97 -12.10 -23.83
CA GLU A 358 -18.00 -12.35 -25.29
C GLU A 358 -17.31 -11.26 -26.14
N LEU A 359 -17.05 -10.07 -25.59
CA LEU A 359 -16.48 -8.95 -26.38
C LEU A 359 -14.94 -8.91 -26.41
N ARG A 360 -14.22 -9.86 -25.78
CA ARG A 360 -12.75 -9.94 -25.85
C ARG A 360 -12.19 -10.93 -26.88
N TYR A 361 -13.03 -11.74 -27.51
CA TYR A 361 -12.60 -12.73 -28.52
C TYR A 361 -13.28 -12.53 -29.89
N GLY A 362 -13.35 -11.28 -30.34
CA GLY A 362 -13.73 -10.93 -31.71
C GLY A 362 -12.51 -10.57 -32.56
N SER A 363 -12.18 -11.48 -33.48
CA SER A 363 -11.19 -11.44 -34.60
C SER A 363 -9.71 -11.45 -34.27
#